data_AF-A0A2G0VX94-F1
#
_entry.id   AF-A0A2G0VX94-F1
#
_cell.length_a   1.000
_cell.length_b   1.000
_cell.length_c   1.000
_cell.angle_alpha   90.00
_cell.angle_beta   90.00
_cell.angle_gamma   90.00
#
_symmetry.space_group_name_H-M   'P 1'
#
loop_
_entity.id
_entity.type
_entity.pdbx_description
1 polymer ?
#
loop_
_entity_poly.entity_id
_entity_poly.type
_entity_poly.pdbx_seq_one_letter_code
_entity_poly.pdbx_strand_id
1 'polypeptide(L)'
;MGLFTGIKSTFKKTEAAVVVRNLLELQVRVGFFHSDPAKVANSLVAAVWDQKPDMFDGAFGQRPHKLSVAAVALASGIENMEEENPDRAGLAISLANLLSEIEVNGRFYPLNGIDEELLGIAVVVFNGLGY
;
A
#
# COMPACT_ATOMS: atom_id res chain seq x y z
N MET A 1 4.93 -28.28 -4.77
CA MET A 1 5.61 -27.20 -3.99
C MET A 1 4.60 -26.12 -3.58
N GLY A 2 3.62 -26.41 -2.71
CA GLY A 2 2.42 -25.53 -2.54
C GLY A 2 2.21 -24.89 -1.16
N LEU A 3 2.78 -25.44 -0.08
CA LEU A 3 2.52 -24.93 1.28
C LEU A 3 3.44 -23.76 1.66
N PHE A 4 4.71 -23.81 1.26
CA PHE A 4 5.69 -22.77 1.57
C PHE A 4 5.50 -21.48 0.75
N THR A 5 4.86 -21.56 -0.41
CA THR A 5 4.51 -20.40 -1.25
C THR A 5 3.39 -19.59 -0.60
N GLY A 6 2.32 -20.25 -0.15
CA GLY A 6 1.18 -19.64 0.55
C GLY A 6 1.57 -18.97 1.88
N ILE A 7 2.34 -19.64 2.74
CA ILE A 7 2.80 -19.07 4.03
C ILE A 7 3.60 -17.78 3.81
N LYS A 8 4.49 -17.76 2.81
CA LYS A 8 5.29 -16.57 2.51
C LYS A 8 4.48 -15.44 1.85
N SER A 9 3.41 -15.77 1.13
CA SER A 9 2.46 -14.77 0.60
C SER A 9 1.71 -14.09 1.75
N THR A 10 1.19 -14.86 2.71
CA THR A 10 0.56 -14.32 3.93
C THR A 10 1.51 -13.45 4.74
N PHE A 11 2.78 -13.83 4.87
CA PHE A 11 3.78 -13.02 5.56
C PHE A 11 3.99 -11.66 4.88
N LYS A 12 4.18 -11.64 3.55
CA LYS A 12 4.36 -10.38 2.78
C LYS A 12 3.12 -9.49 2.82
N LYS A 13 1.94 -10.09 2.75
CA LYS A 13 0.65 -9.41 2.95
C LYS A 13 0.59 -8.73 4.31
N THR A 14 1.03 -9.42 5.36
CA THR A 14 1.10 -8.88 6.72
C THR A 14 2.12 -7.74 6.84
N GLU A 15 3.31 -7.87 6.22
CA GLU A 15 4.32 -6.81 6.24
C GLU A 15 3.81 -5.51 5.61
N ALA A 16 3.13 -5.59 4.47
CA ALA A 16 2.53 -4.43 3.83
C ALA A 16 1.40 -3.83 4.68
N ALA A 17 0.53 -4.68 5.27
CA ALA A 17 -0.54 -4.22 6.16
C ALA A 17 0.01 -3.49 7.40
N VAL A 18 1.14 -3.93 7.95
CA VAL A 18 1.81 -3.23 9.05
C VAL A 18 2.30 -1.84 8.62
N VAL A 19 2.85 -1.68 7.42
CA VAL A 19 3.26 -0.36 6.90
C VAL A 19 2.05 0.57 6.79
N VAL A 20 0.98 0.12 6.14
CA VAL A 20 -0.26 0.90 5.98
C VAL A 20 -0.85 1.27 7.34
N ARG A 21 -0.94 0.30 8.26
CA ARG A 21 -1.45 0.53 9.61
C ARG A 21 -0.65 1.59 10.35
N ASN A 22 0.69 1.52 10.31
CA ASN A 22 1.54 2.48 11.02
C ASN A 22 1.33 3.90 10.49
N LEU A 23 1.19 4.08 9.18
CA LEU A 23 0.89 5.38 8.57
C LEU A 23 -0.49 5.90 9.00
N LEU A 24 -1.51 5.03 8.98
CA LEU A 24 -2.87 5.38 9.40
C LEU A 24 -2.96 5.70 10.90
N GLU A 25 -2.23 4.98 11.75
CA GLU A 25 -2.14 5.29 13.19
C GLU A 25 -1.58 6.70 13.44
N LEU A 26 -0.65 7.18 12.61
CA LEU A 26 -0.20 8.56 12.67
C LEU A 26 -1.35 9.52 12.31
N GLN A 27 -2.11 9.22 11.26
CA GLN A 27 -3.24 10.06 10.83
C GLN A 27 -4.38 10.11 11.84
N VAL A 28 -4.64 9.01 12.57
CA VAL A 28 -5.58 9.00 13.70
C VAL A 28 -5.14 9.97 14.78
N ARG A 29 -3.84 10.00 15.13
CA ARG A 29 -3.32 10.88 16.18
C ARG A 29 -3.44 12.37 15.84
N VAL A 30 -3.36 12.72 14.55
CA VAL A 30 -3.48 14.12 14.08
C VAL A 30 -4.90 14.48 13.62
N GLY A 31 -5.85 13.55 13.70
CA GLY A 31 -7.27 13.81 13.40
C GLY A 31 -7.64 13.78 11.91
N PHE A 32 -6.80 13.22 11.04
CA PHE A 32 -7.09 13.06 9.60
C PHE A 32 -7.64 11.67 9.25
N PHE A 33 -7.82 10.79 10.24
CA PHE A 33 -8.35 9.45 10.06
C PHE A 33 -9.12 9.01 11.30
N HIS A 34 -10.25 8.33 11.13
CA HIS A 34 -11.20 8.03 12.20
C HIS A 34 -11.54 6.54 12.30
N SER A 35 -11.43 5.79 11.20
CA SER A 35 -11.62 4.34 11.20
C SER A 35 -10.50 3.58 11.95
N ASP A 36 -10.76 2.32 12.27
CA ASP A 36 -9.78 1.39 12.85
C ASP A 36 -8.62 1.14 11.87
N PRO A 37 -7.39 1.63 12.16
CA PRO A 37 -6.25 1.53 11.22
C PRO A 37 -5.89 0.09 10.87
N ALA A 38 -5.99 -0.83 11.82
CA ALA A 38 -5.60 -2.21 11.61
C ALA A 38 -6.59 -2.93 10.70
N LYS A 39 -7.90 -2.69 10.89
CA LYS A 39 -8.94 -3.24 10.00
C LYS A 39 -8.81 -2.69 8.60
N VAL A 40 -8.71 -1.38 8.45
CA VAL A 40 -8.59 -0.74 7.13
C VAL A 40 -7.33 -1.21 6.41
N ALA A 41 -6.17 -1.24 7.08
CA ALA A 41 -4.93 -1.69 6.47
C ALA A 41 -5.00 -3.12 5.94
N ASN A 42 -5.57 -4.05 6.73
CA ASN A 42 -5.76 -5.44 6.29
C ASN A 42 -6.71 -5.53 5.10
N SER A 43 -7.83 -4.78 5.13
CA SER A 43 -8.80 -4.75 4.04
C SER A 43 -8.21 -4.18 2.75
N LEU A 44 -7.48 -3.07 2.82
CA LEU A 44 -6.86 -2.44 1.65
C LEU A 44 -5.83 -3.36 0.99
N VAL A 45 -4.92 -3.92 1.80
CA VAL A 45 -3.89 -4.82 1.28
C VAL A 45 -4.52 -6.11 0.75
N ALA A 46 -5.59 -6.61 1.37
CA ALA A 46 -6.33 -7.75 0.83
C ALA A 46 -6.97 -7.45 -0.52
N ALA A 47 -7.64 -6.31 -0.65
CA ALA A 47 -8.30 -5.92 -1.88
C ALA A 47 -7.33 -5.85 -3.06
N VAL A 48 -6.15 -5.25 -2.91
CA VAL A 48 -5.16 -5.21 -4.00
C VAL A 48 -4.55 -6.58 -4.30
N TRP A 49 -4.34 -7.41 -3.27
CA TRP A 49 -3.81 -8.76 -3.46
C TRP A 49 -4.76 -9.63 -4.27
N ASP A 50 -6.06 -9.52 -4.00
CA ASP A 50 -7.11 -10.30 -4.63
C ASP A 50 -7.36 -9.86 -6.08
N GLN A 51 -7.02 -8.61 -6.43
CA GLN A 51 -7.11 -8.11 -7.81
C GLN A 51 -6.05 -8.69 -8.75
N LYS A 52 -4.82 -8.95 -8.26
CA LYS A 52 -3.71 -9.47 -9.07
C LYS A 52 -2.85 -10.49 -8.31
N PRO A 53 -3.39 -11.64 -7.91
CA PRO A 53 -2.68 -12.62 -7.06
C PRO A 53 -1.35 -13.09 -7.68
N ASP A 54 -1.29 -13.27 -9.00
CA ASP A 54 -0.08 -13.73 -9.70
C ASP A 54 1.11 -12.78 -9.54
N MET A 55 0.84 -11.46 -9.50
CA MET A 55 1.84 -10.42 -9.32
C MET A 55 2.42 -10.42 -7.90
N PHE A 56 1.57 -10.65 -6.89
CA PHE A 56 1.96 -10.57 -5.48
C PHE A 56 2.49 -11.89 -4.91
N ASP A 57 2.06 -13.03 -5.44
CA ASP A 57 2.48 -14.37 -4.97
C ASP A 57 3.88 -14.76 -5.46
N GLY A 58 4.44 -13.98 -6.39
CA GLY A 58 5.79 -14.15 -6.93
C GLY A 58 5.85 -15.12 -8.12
N ALA A 59 4.76 -15.21 -8.91
CA ALA A 59 4.71 -16.05 -10.11
C ALA A 59 5.81 -15.68 -11.13
N PHE A 60 6.27 -14.42 -11.10
CA PHE A 60 7.32 -13.89 -11.97
C PHE A 60 8.74 -13.99 -11.35
N GLY A 61 8.93 -14.80 -10.32
CA GLY A 61 10.23 -15.08 -9.71
C GLY A 61 10.69 -14.07 -8.64
N GLN A 62 10.08 -12.89 -8.58
CA GLN A 62 10.29 -11.90 -7.52
C GLN A 62 8.95 -11.46 -6.93
N ARG A 63 8.97 -11.09 -5.65
CA ARG A 63 7.80 -10.55 -4.95
C ARG A 63 8.00 -9.07 -4.69
N PRO A 64 6.94 -8.27 -4.79
CA PRO A 64 7.04 -6.85 -4.54
C PRO A 64 7.45 -6.58 -3.08
N HIS A 65 8.20 -5.50 -2.92
CA HIS A 65 8.59 -4.93 -1.66
C HIS A 65 7.36 -4.42 -0.88
N LYS A 66 7.36 -4.56 0.44
CA LYS A 66 6.22 -4.16 1.28
C LYS A 66 5.80 -2.69 1.12
N LEU A 67 6.74 -1.81 0.77
CA LEU A 67 6.46 -0.38 0.56
C LEU A 67 5.69 -0.12 -0.74
N SER A 68 6.03 -0.81 -1.83
CA SER A 68 5.29 -0.66 -3.10
C SER A 68 3.88 -1.24 -2.98
N VAL A 69 3.72 -2.37 -2.27
CA VAL A 69 2.40 -2.95 -1.95
C VAL A 69 1.59 -1.99 -1.06
N ALA A 70 2.21 -1.38 -0.05
CA ALA A 70 1.51 -0.42 0.80
C ALA A 70 1.08 0.83 0.01
N ALA A 71 1.91 1.32 -0.92
CA ALA A 71 1.59 2.47 -1.76
C ALA A 71 0.38 2.18 -2.66
N VAL A 72 0.38 1.05 -3.37
CA VAL A 72 -0.76 0.68 -4.23
C VAL A 72 -2.02 0.38 -3.43
N ALA A 73 -1.90 -0.17 -2.21
CA ALA A 73 -3.04 -0.40 -1.31
C ALA A 73 -3.68 0.91 -0.86
N LEU A 74 -2.88 1.91 -0.49
CA LEU A 74 -3.36 3.25 -0.15
C LEU A 74 -4.00 3.93 -1.35
N ALA A 75 -3.36 3.88 -2.52
CA ALA A 75 -3.88 4.43 -3.77
C ALA A 75 -5.23 3.81 -4.14
N SER A 76 -5.33 2.48 -4.12
CA SER A 76 -6.58 1.77 -4.37
C SER A 76 -7.67 2.16 -3.36
N GLY A 77 -7.31 2.35 -2.09
CA GLY A 77 -8.23 2.86 -1.07
C GLY A 77 -8.79 4.24 -1.41
N ILE A 78 -7.96 5.15 -1.92
CA ILE A 78 -8.34 6.51 -2.30
C ILE A 78 -9.28 6.50 -3.52
N GLU A 79 -9.01 5.66 -4.51
CA GLU A 79 -9.87 5.52 -5.71
C GLU A 79 -11.23 4.91 -5.41
N ASN A 80 -11.30 3.99 -4.43
CA ASN A 80 -12.54 3.29 -4.08
C ASN A 80 -13.34 3.97 -2.95
N MET A 81 -12.82 5.06 -2.37
CA MET A 81 -13.56 5.87 -1.41
C MET A 81 -14.24 7.07 -2.07
N GLU A 82 -15.45 7.38 -1.61
CA GLU A 82 -16.16 8.61 -1.95
C GLU A 82 -15.33 9.84 -1.59
N GLU A 83 -15.43 10.91 -2.39
CA GLU A 83 -14.60 12.12 -2.20
C GLU A 83 -14.89 12.81 -0.86
N GLU A 84 -16.14 12.74 -0.39
CA GLU A 84 -16.61 13.31 0.87
C GLU A 84 -16.24 12.47 2.09
N ASN A 85 -15.66 11.28 1.90
CA ASN A 85 -15.29 10.42 3.02
C ASN A 85 -14.16 11.08 3.84
N PRO A 86 -14.37 11.32 5.15
CA PRO A 86 -13.40 12.03 5.99
C PRO A 86 -12.06 11.29 6.13
N ASP A 87 -12.04 9.98 5.91
CA ASP A 87 -10.84 9.15 6.01
C ASP A 87 -9.99 9.15 4.72
N ARG A 88 -10.56 9.64 3.61
CA ARG A 88 -9.85 9.75 2.32
C ARG A 88 -8.64 10.67 2.41
N ALA A 89 -8.74 11.76 3.18
CA ALA A 89 -7.63 12.67 3.45
C ALA A 89 -6.48 11.95 4.19
N GLY A 90 -6.78 11.15 5.21
CA GLY A 90 -5.78 10.36 5.93
C GLY A 90 -5.07 9.34 5.03
N LEU A 91 -5.78 8.71 4.09
CA LEU A 91 -5.16 7.84 3.09
C LEU A 91 -4.25 8.61 2.14
N ALA A 92 -4.69 9.76 1.62
CA ALA A 92 -3.92 10.61 0.73
C ALA A 92 -2.62 11.11 1.38
N ILE A 93 -2.69 11.59 2.63
CA ILE A 93 -1.52 12.04 3.39
C ILE A 93 -0.58 10.87 3.67
N SER A 94 -1.12 9.70 4.01
CA SER A 94 -0.33 8.48 4.22
C SER A 94 0.42 8.07 2.95
N LEU A 95 -0.25 8.16 1.79
CA LEU A 95 0.37 7.88 0.49
C LEU A 95 1.46 8.90 0.17
N ALA A 96 1.21 10.20 0.40
CA ALA A 96 2.20 11.25 0.20
C ALA A 96 3.47 11.01 1.03
N ASN A 97 3.32 10.69 2.32
CA ASN A 97 4.43 10.40 3.22
C ASN A 97 5.24 9.20 2.76
N LEU A 98 4.57 8.13 2.30
CA LEU A 98 5.22 6.93 1.82
C LEU A 98 5.96 7.16 0.49
N LEU A 99 5.35 7.89 -0.45
CA LEU A 99 5.99 8.24 -1.72
C LEU A 99 7.20 9.15 -1.50
N SER A 100 7.11 10.13 -0.60
CA SER A 100 8.23 11.00 -0.23
C SER A 100 9.38 10.21 0.42
N GLU A 101 9.07 9.27 1.30
CA GLU A 101 10.08 8.36 1.88
C GLU A 101 10.79 7.53 0.80
N ILE A 102 10.05 7.02 -0.19
CA ILE A 102 10.62 6.25 -1.30
C ILE A 102 11.41 7.16 -2.26
N GLU A 103 10.97 8.39 -2.49
CA GLU A 103 11.71 9.35 -3.31
C GLU A 103 13.09 9.67 -2.70
N VAL A 104 13.14 9.87 -1.38
CA VAL A 104 14.37 10.22 -0.66
C VAL A 104 15.27 8.99 -0.42
N ASN A 105 14.69 7.86 0.00
CA ASN A 105 15.44 6.70 0.47
C ASN A 105 15.38 5.49 -0.48
N GLY A 106 14.65 5.57 -1.59
CA GLY A 106 14.36 4.46 -2.50
C GLY A 106 15.59 3.71 -3.00
N ARG A 107 16.70 4.42 -3.23
CA ARG A 107 17.98 3.83 -3.66
C ARG A 107 18.58 2.83 -2.67
N PHE A 108 18.15 2.86 -1.41
CA PHE A 108 18.60 1.94 -0.36
C PHE A 108 17.65 0.75 -0.18
N TYR A 109 16.49 0.77 -0.82
CA TYR A 109 15.54 -0.34 -0.82
C TYR A 109 15.80 -1.26 -2.00
N PRO A 110 15.70 -2.60 -1.82
CA PRO A 110 15.89 -3.56 -2.89
C PRO A 110 14.63 -3.63 -3.79
N LEU A 111 14.25 -2.48 -4.38
CA LEU A 111 13.12 -2.37 -5.29
C LEU A 111 13.47 -3.02 -6.64
N ASN A 112 12.50 -3.69 -7.25
CA ASN A 112 12.62 -4.30 -8.56
C ASN A 112 11.60 -3.71 -9.56
N GLY A 113 11.58 -4.22 -10.79
CA GLY A 113 10.68 -3.71 -11.83
C GLY A 113 9.18 -3.82 -11.50
N ILE A 114 8.76 -4.82 -10.72
CA ILE A 114 7.36 -4.92 -10.24
C ILE A 114 7.08 -3.78 -9.25
N ASP A 115 8.05 -3.45 -8.39
CA ASP A 115 7.91 -2.33 -7.46
C ASP A 115 7.78 -1.00 -8.18
N GLU A 116 8.57 -0.78 -9.23
CA GLU A 116 8.49 0.42 -10.07
C GLU A 116 7.11 0.55 -10.73
N GLU A 117 6.53 -0.54 -11.23
CA GLU A 117 5.18 -0.55 -11.80
C GLU A 117 4.11 -0.20 -10.75
N LEU A 118 4.17 -0.84 -9.58
CA LEU A 118 3.23 -0.59 -8.48
C LEU A 118 3.32 0.84 -7.95
N LEU A 119 4.53 1.38 -7.84
CA LEU A 119 4.77 2.76 -7.45
C LEU A 119 4.28 3.73 -8.52
N GLY A 120 4.46 3.42 -9.80
CA GLY A 120 3.91 4.20 -10.90
C GLY A 120 2.40 4.34 -10.82
N ILE A 121 1.68 3.24 -10.56
CA ILE A 121 0.22 3.25 -10.33
C ILE A 121 -0.13 4.18 -9.16
N ALA A 122 0.56 4.03 -8.03
CA ALA A 122 0.29 4.83 -6.84
C ALA A 122 0.54 6.34 -7.06
N VAL A 123 1.59 6.69 -7.81
CA VAL A 123 1.91 8.07 -8.19
C VAL A 123 0.86 8.67 -9.11
N VAL A 124 0.33 7.90 -10.07
CA VAL A 124 -0.75 8.37 -10.96
C VAL A 124 -1.98 8.75 -10.15
N VAL A 125 -2.40 7.89 -9.21
CA VAL A 125 -3.52 8.17 -8.32
C VAL A 125 -3.25 9.41 -7.48
N PHE A 126 -2.06 9.51 -6.88
CA PHE A 126 -1.69 10.65 -6.04
C PHE A 126 -1.74 11.98 -6.79
N ASN A 127 -1.17 12.03 -8.00
CA ASN A 127 -1.18 13.23 -8.84
C ASN A 127 -2.59 13.60 -9.32
N GLY A 128 -3.49 12.62 -9.42
CA GLY A 128 -4.90 12.84 -9.74
C GLY A 128 -5.69 13.57 -8.65
N LEU A 129 -5.15 13.71 -7.42
CA LEU A 129 -5.83 14.37 -6.31
C LEU A 129 -5.82 15.90 -6.37
N GLY A 130 -5.07 16.51 -7.31
CA GLY A 130 -5.19 17.93 -7.64
C GLY A 130 -4.68 18.90 -6.57
N TYR A 131 -3.70 18.50 -5.75
CA TYR A 131 -2.99 19.39 -4.82
C TYR A 131 -1.87 20.19 -5.48
#